data_AF-A0A7C1D2R5-F1
#
_entry.id   AF-A0A7C1D2R5-F1
#
_cell.length_a   1.000
_cell.length_b   1.000
_cell.length_c   1.000
_cell.angle_alpha   90.00
_cell.angle_beta   90.00
_cell.angle_gamma   90.00
#
_symmetry.space_group_name_H-M   'P 1'
#
loop_
_entity.id
_entity.type
_entity.pdbx_description
1 polymer ?
#
loop_
_entity_poly.entity_id
_entity_poly.type
_entity_poly.pdbx_seq_one_letter_code
_entity_poly.pdbx_strand_id
1 'polypeptide(L)'
;MGRDRAGPGLFPPQQRHEVVALACSDPVEHGLPLCRWTIRTLRRAAIELGHVRSIAVETVRRWMVIADLKLHRFVSWLHSTDPLFEQRMTDIVGLYADALKGKLVYCLDERTGMQALERFVPDLPTRPALIRKREFHYRRHGTLTLFGSFEVATGKVLGLCRQRHRSQEFLEFMNWLVPQLPDDQELHFVLDNYATHKTKAVQEFLDGHDGRVQFHFTPTHASWLNQIELWFSTLTRRVLHLGDFASREHLERTVMDFIDYHNQHDAQPYRWTYTGQPREV
;
A
#
# COMPACT_ATOMS: atom_id res chain seq x y z
N MET A 1 -20.60 19.33 46.29
CA MET A 1 -20.97 19.64 44.90
C MET A 1 -21.11 18.34 44.12
N GLY A 2 -22.34 17.86 43.97
CA GLY A 2 -22.64 16.58 43.32
C GLY A 2 -22.45 16.66 41.80
N ARG A 3 -21.80 15.64 41.22
CA ARG A 3 -21.79 15.44 39.78
C ARG A 3 -23.12 14.80 39.40
N ASP A 4 -24.04 15.59 38.84
CA ASP A 4 -25.23 15.06 38.18
C ASP A 4 -24.79 14.23 36.97
N ARG A 5 -24.84 12.90 37.13
CA ARG A 5 -24.76 11.97 36.02
C ARG A 5 -26.16 11.88 35.42
N ALA A 6 -26.37 12.56 34.29
CA ALA A 6 -27.58 12.36 33.49
C ALA A 6 -27.76 10.86 33.20
N GLY A 7 -28.90 10.31 33.63
CA GLY A 7 -29.25 8.89 33.46
C GLY A 7 -29.33 8.47 31.99
N PRO A 8 -29.30 7.15 31.71
CA PRO A 8 -29.34 6.63 30.35
C PRO A 8 -30.74 6.84 29.75
N GLY A 9 -30.95 7.94 29.00
CA GLY A 9 -32.20 8.12 28.21
C GLY A 9 -32.65 9.54 27.81
N LEU A 10 -31.89 10.61 28.06
CA LEU A 10 -32.42 12.00 27.96
C LEU A 10 -31.60 12.94 27.06
N PHE A 11 -31.26 12.52 25.84
CA PHE A 11 -30.78 13.45 24.81
C PHE A 11 -31.80 13.52 23.68
N PRO A 12 -32.38 14.69 23.37
CA PRO A 12 -33.20 14.88 22.18
C PRO A 12 -32.46 14.40 20.93
N PRO A 13 -33.15 13.81 19.94
CA PRO A 13 -32.53 13.40 18.68
C PRO A 13 -31.72 14.51 18.00
N GLN A 14 -32.16 15.76 18.14
CA GLN A 14 -31.46 16.95 17.66
C GLN A 14 -30.03 17.07 18.22
N GLN A 15 -29.85 16.92 19.54
CA GLN A 15 -28.52 17.03 20.16
C GLN A 15 -27.57 15.94 19.66
N ARG A 16 -28.11 14.74 19.42
CA ARG A 16 -27.33 13.67 18.78
C ARG A 16 -26.91 14.05 17.37
N HIS A 17 -27.83 14.59 16.56
CA HIS A 17 -27.53 15.02 15.20
C HIS A 17 -26.49 16.14 15.16
N GLU A 18 -26.59 17.13 16.05
CA GLU A 18 -25.62 18.22 16.14
C GLU A 18 -24.22 17.72 16.49
N VAL A 19 -24.09 16.80 17.46
CA VAL A 19 -22.79 16.21 17.80
C VAL A 19 -22.24 15.33 16.69
N VAL A 20 -23.10 14.64 15.94
CA VAL A 20 -22.70 13.86 14.76
C VAL A 20 -22.26 14.78 13.62
N ALA A 21 -22.97 15.87 13.37
CA ALA A 21 -22.60 16.86 12.36
C ALA A 21 -21.25 17.52 12.69
N LEU A 22 -21.04 17.90 13.96
CA LEU A 22 -19.76 18.41 14.45
C LEU A 22 -18.63 17.40 14.22
N ALA A 23 -18.89 16.10 14.41
CA ALA A 23 -17.91 15.05 14.17
C ALA A 23 -17.52 14.88 12.69
N CYS A 24 -18.35 15.36 11.76
CA CYS A 24 -18.12 15.33 10.32
C CYS A 24 -17.42 16.58 9.77
N SER A 25 -17.29 17.65 10.57
CA SER A 25 -16.52 18.86 10.22
C SER A 25 -15.08 18.78 10.70
N ASP A 26 -14.17 19.59 10.13
CA ASP A 26 -12.80 19.68 10.62
C ASP A 26 -12.76 20.49 11.95
N PRO A 27 -12.05 20.02 13.00
CA PRO A 27 -11.92 20.81 14.22
C PRO A 27 -11.38 22.24 14.01
N VAL A 28 -10.59 22.49 12.95
CA VAL A 28 -10.08 23.82 12.60
C VAL A 28 -11.21 24.79 12.27
N GLU A 29 -12.31 24.32 11.67
CA GLU A 29 -13.51 25.13 11.41
C GLU A 29 -14.15 25.65 12.71
N HIS A 30 -13.87 24.98 13.83
CA HIS A 30 -14.35 25.34 15.16
C HIS A 30 -13.29 26.04 16.02
N GLY A 31 -12.24 26.58 15.37
CA GLY A 31 -11.17 27.32 16.03
C GLY A 31 -10.23 26.46 16.89
N LEU A 32 -10.25 25.13 16.71
CA LEU A 32 -9.38 24.22 17.44
C LEU A 32 -8.08 23.98 16.67
N PRO A 33 -6.91 24.00 17.33
CA PRO A 33 -5.63 23.68 16.71
C PRO A 33 -5.44 22.15 16.57
N LEU A 34 -6.43 21.45 16.01
CA LEU A 34 -6.48 20.00 15.91
C LEU A 34 -6.85 19.60 14.49
N CYS A 35 -6.13 18.64 13.90
CA CYS A 35 -6.47 18.10 12.57
C CYS A 35 -7.41 16.88 12.64
N ARG A 36 -7.86 16.49 13.84
CA ARG A 36 -8.78 15.35 14.02
C ARG A 36 -9.55 15.41 15.32
N TRP A 37 -10.74 14.82 15.30
CA TRP A 37 -11.51 14.55 16.50
C TRP A 37 -11.00 13.31 17.26
N THR A 38 -10.93 13.44 18.58
CA THR A 38 -11.00 12.31 19.51
C THR A 38 -12.36 12.36 20.18
N ILE A 39 -12.84 11.25 20.75
CA ILE A 39 -14.11 11.28 21.51
C ILE A 39 -14.08 12.35 22.62
N ARG A 40 -12.91 12.58 23.24
CA ARG A 40 -12.77 13.58 24.31
C ARG A 40 -12.81 15.01 23.79
N THR A 41 -12.14 15.29 22.67
CA THR A 41 -12.12 16.63 22.08
C THR A 41 -13.46 16.97 21.44
N LEU A 42 -14.10 16.00 20.77
CA LEU A 42 -15.46 16.14 20.24
C LEU A 42 -16.47 16.41 21.35
N ARG A 43 -16.41 15.66 22.45
CA ARG A 43 -17.23 15.91 23.63
C ARG A 43 -17.03 17.33 24.18
N ARG A 44 -15.77 17.77 24.26
CA ARG A 44 -15.43 19.09 24.80
C ARG A 44 -16.00 20.19 23.91
N ALA A 45 -15.76 20.10 22.60
CA ALA A 45 -16.30 21.03 21.62
C ALA A 45 -17.84 21.04 21.62
N ALA A 46 -18.48 19.87 21.72
CA ALA A 46 -19.94 19.78 21.82
C ALA A 46 -20.53 20.52 23.05
N ILE A 47 -19.78 20.59 24.15
CA ILE A 47 -20.17 21.34 25.35
C ILE A 47 -19.86 22.84 25.17
N GLU A 48 -18.66 23.17 24.70
CA GLU A 48 -18.20 24.55 24.53
C GLU A 48 -19.03 25.32 23.47
N LEU A 49 -19.46 24.63 22.41
CA LEU A 49 -20.33 25.17 21.35
C LEU A 49 -21.82 25.13 21.72
N GLY A 50 -22.19 24.60 22.90
CA GLY A 50 -23.56 24.62 23.40
C GLY A 50 -24.51 23.55 22.85
N HIS A 51 -24.04 22.63 22.00
CA HIS A 51 -24.85 21.51 21.50
C HIS A 51 -25.41 20.62 22.62
N VAL A 52 -24.65 20.47 23.71
CA VAL A 52 -25.07 19.75 24.92
C VAL A 52 -24.55 20.44 26.17
N ARG A 53 -25.36 20.51 27.24
CA ARG A 53 -24.92 21.07 28.53
C ARG A 53 -23.89 20.17 29.22
N SER A 54 -24.13 18.87 29.19
CA SER A 54 -23.20 17.86 29.68
C SER A 54 -23.48 16.54 28.98
N ILE A 55 -22.42 15.77 28.72
CA ILE A 55 -22.54 14.45 28.12
C ILE A 55 -21.39 13.57 28.60
N ALA A 56 -21.64 12.27 28.77
CA ALA A 56 -20.58 11.32 29.07
C ALA A 56 -19.76 11.01 27.80
N VAL A 57 -18.45 10.78 27.96
CA VAL A 57 -17.56 10.34 26.88
C VAL A 57 -18.11 9.08 26.19
N GLU A 58 -18.67 8.16 26.97
CA GLU A 58 -19.22 6.91 26.44
C GLU A 58 -20.49 7.10 25.61
N THR A 59 -21.31 8.10 25.95
CA THR A 59 -22.49 8.45 25.13
C THR A 59 -22.06 8.96 23.75
N VAL A 60 -21.06 9.85 23.70
CA VAL A 60 -20.47 10.34 22.44
C VAL A 60 -19.88 9.18 21.65
N ARG A 61 -19.10 8.29 22.29
CA ARG A 61 -18.55 7.09 21.63
C ARG A 61 -19.66 6.25 21.01
N ARG A 62 -20.71 5.95 21.77
CA ARG A 62 -21.85 5.16 21.29
C ARG A 62 -22.54 5.84 20.10
N TRP A 63 -22.71 7.16 20.11
CA TRP A 63 -23.29 7.88 18.97
C TRP A 63 -22.43 7.76 17.71
N MET A 64 -21.10 7.84 17.83
CA MET A 64 -20.19 7.62 16.71
C MET A 64 -20.31 6.19 16.18
N VAL A 65 -20.38 5.19 17.07
CA VAL A 65 -20.56 3.79 16.67
C VAL A 65 -21.89 3.58 15.93
N ILE A 66 -23.00 4.13 16.42
CA ILE A 66 -24.30 3.99 15.74
C ILE A 66 -24.31 4.73 14.40
N ALA A 67 -23.58 5.85 14.28
CA ALA A 67 -23.42 6.58 13.02
C ALA A 67 -22.35 5.99 12.08
N ASP A 68 -21.73 4.86 12.45
CA ASP A 68 -20.56 4.25 11.80
C ASP A 68 -19.37 5.23 11.55
N LEU A 69 -19.24 6.25 12.39
CA LEU A 69 -18.17 7.24 12.31
C LEU A 69 -16.91 6.74 13.02
N LYS A 70 -15.83 6.56 12.24
CA LYS A 70 -14.53 6.11 12.72
C LYS A 70 -13.54 7.27 12.73
N LEU A 71 -13.66 8.20 13.69
CA LEU A 71 -12.89 9.45 13.76
C LEU A 71 -11.35 9.30 13.74
N HIS A 72 -10.83 8.11 14.03
CA HIS A 72 -9.40 7.81 14.00
C HIS A 72 -8.92 7.28 12.65
N ARG A 73 -9.83 6.91 11.75
CA ARG A 73 -9.53 6.40 10.42
C ARG A 73 -9.60 7.55 9.43
N PHE A 74 -8.57 7.62 8.61
CA PHE A 74 -8.56 8.37 7.38
C PHE A 74 -7.93 7.45 6.33
N VAL A 75 -8.25 7.69 5.08
CA VAL A 75 -7.56 7.08 3.95
C VAL A 75 -7.09 8.22 3.06
N SER A 76 -5.92 8.06 2.46
CA SER A 76 -5.52 8.95 1.38
C SER A 76 -6.48 8.72 0.22
N TRP A 77 -6.96 9.81 -0.37
CA TRP A 77 -7.68 9.79 -1.63
C TRP A 77 -6.80 10.41 -2.70
N LEU A 78 -6.87 9.85 -3.90
CA LEU A 78 -6.05 10.27 -5.02
C LEU A 78 -6.88 11.06 -6.02
N HIS A 79 -6.46 12.29 -6.28
CA HIS A 79 -6.89 13.06 -7.44
C HIS A 79 -5.77 13.00 -8.49
N SER A 80 -5.99 12.30 -9.60
CA SER A 80 -5.04 12.33 -10.71
C SER A 80 -5.32 13.53 -11.61
N THR A 81 -4.25 14.25 -11.99
CA THR A 81 -4.30 15.34 -12.96
C THR A 81 -4.03 14.87 -14.39
N ASP A 82 -3.94 13.56 -14.61
CA ASP A 82 -3.68 12.98 -15.92
C ASP A 82 -4.95 13.05 -16.79
N PRO A 83 -4.95 13.79 -17.93
CA PRO A 83 -6.13 13.90 -18.78
C PRO A 83 -6.55 12.57 -19.41
N LEU A 84 -5.64 11.58 -19.44
CA LEU A 84 -5.89 10.24 -19.97
C LEU A 84 -6.04 9.19 -18.87
N PHE A 85 -6.32 9.61 -17.64
CA PHE A 85 -6.40 8.73 -16.46
C PHE A 85 -7.38 7.57 -16.68
N GLU A 86 -8.63 7.86 -17.06
CA GLU A 86 -9.68 6.85 -17.24
C GLU A 86 -9.34 5.89 -18.39
N GLN A 87 -8.80 6.41 -19.48
CA GLN A 87 -8.40 5.60 -20.64
C GLN A 87 -7.30 4.60 -20.23
N ARG A 88 -6.17 5.10 -19.70
CA ARG A 88 -5.04 4.24 -19.30
C ARG A 88 -5.42 3.24 -18.21
N MET A 89 -6.27 3.66 -17.28
CA MET A 89 -6.83 2.76 -16.28
C MET A 89 -7.64 1.64 -16.93
N THR A 90 -8.54 1.98 -17.84
CA THR A 90 -9.39 1.00 -18.55
C THR A 90 -8.52 0.03 -19.35
N ASP A 91 -7.49 0.52 -20.02
CA ASP A 91 -6.54 -0.30 -20.78
C ASP A 91 -5.83 -1.32 -19.86
N ILE A 92 -5.33 -0.88 -18.69
CA ILE A 92 -4.67 -1.76 -17.71
C ILE A 92 -5.64 -2.79 -17.11
N VAL A 93 -6.86 -2.36 -16.75
CA VAL A 93 -7.89 -3.28 -16.23
C VAL A 93 -8.28 -4.30 -17.31
N GLY A 94 -8.37 -3.87 -18.57
CA GLY A 94 -8.57 -4.74 -19.73
C GLY A 94 -7.47 -5.78 -19.88
N LEU A 95 -6.20 -5.37 -19.76
CA LEU A 95 -5.06 -6.28 -19.77
C LEU A 95 -5.14 -7.33 -18.65
N TYR A 96 -5.52 -6.94 -17.44
CA TYR A 96 -5.70 -7.90 -16.34
C TYR A 96 -6.84 -8.90 -16.60
N ALA A 97 -7.92 -8.46 -17.24
CA ALA A 97 -8.98 -9.37 -17.67
C ALA A 97 -8.51 -10.33 -18.78
N ASP A 98 -7.68 -9.86 -19.70
CA ASP A 98 -7.09 -10.68 -20.77
C ASP A 98 -6.01 -11.64 -20.25
N ALA A 99 -5.31 -11.29 -19.17
CA ALA A 99 -4.37 -12.18 -18.50
C ALA A 99 -5.04 -13.47 -18.05
N LEU A 100 -6.27 -13.37 -17.52
CA LEU A 100 -7.08 -14.53 -17.12
C LEU A 100 -7.54 -15.39 -18.31
N LYS A 101 -7.43 -14.88 -19.54
CA LYS A 101 -7.73 -15.61 -20.79
C LYS A 101 -6.47 -16.19 -21.46
N GLY A 102 -5.30 -16.09 -20.81
CA GLY A 102 -4.04 -16.66 -21.28
C GLY A 102 -3.03 -15.66 -21.83
N LYS A 103 -3.34 -14.35 -21.83
CA LYS A 103 -2.38 -13.32 -22.25
C LYS A 103 -1.24 -13.19 -21.22
N LEU A 104 0.00 -13.08 -21.68
CA LEU A 104 1.16 -12.96 -20.79
C LEU A 104 1.29 -11.51 -20.29
N VAL A 105 0.73 -11.25 -19.10
CA VAL A 105 0.73 -9.94 -18.46
C VAL A 105 1.50 -9.99 -17.14
N TYR A 106 2.47 -9.08 -17.02
CA TYR A 106 3.35 -8.95 -15.87
C TYR A 106 3.29 -7.54 -15.30
N CYS A 107 3.37 -7.41 -13.99
CA CYS A 107 3.48 -6.14 -13.28
C CYS A 107 4.93 -5.97 -12.82
N LEU A 108 5.61 -4.91 -13.24
CA LEU A 108 7.00 -4.60 -12.87
C LEU A 108 7.07 -3.39 -11.96
N ASP A 109 7.95 -3.45 -10.97
CA ASP A 109 8.28 -2.32 -10.10
C ASP A 109 9.56 -2.59 -9.31
N GLU A 110 10.10 -1.54 -8.68
CA GLU A 110 11.28 -1.60 -7.82
C GLU A 110 10.95 -1.35 -6.35
N ARG A 111 11.17 -2.36 -5.51
CA ARG A 111 11.22 -2.15 -4.06
C ARG A 111 12.57 -1.57 -3.68
N THR A 112 12.68 -0.25 -3.69
CA THR A 112 13.91 0.47 -3.33
C THR A 112 14.14 0.54 -1.82
N GLY A 113 15.40 0.69 -1.42
CA GLY A 113 15.79 1.04 -0.05
C GLY A 113 15.55 -0.05 1.00
N MET A 114 15.52 -1.33 0.60
CA MET A 114 15.45 -2.45 1.55
C MET A 114 16.70 -2.44 2.43
N GLN A 115 16.55 -2.24 3.74
CA GLN A 115 17.68 -2.08 4.66
C GLN A 115 18.11 -3.42 5.24
N ALA A 116 19.41 -3.73 5.17
CA ALA A 116 20.01 -4.83 5.91
C ALA A 116 20.31 -4.35 7.35
N LEU A 117 19.42 -4.68 8.28
CA LEU A 117 19.53 -4.32 9.69
C LEU A 117 19.78 -5.56 10.54
N GLU A 118 20.89 -5.58 11.26
CA GLU A 118 21.26 -6.63 12.20
C GLU A 118 20.97 -6.18 13.64
N ARG A 119 20.33 -7.02 14.46
CA ARG A 119 20.12 -6.75 15.89
C ARG A 119 21.37 -7.07 16.68
N PHE A 120 21.68 -6.24 17.69
CA PHE A 120 22.84 -6.50 18.55
C PHE A 120 22.69 -7.75 19.41
N VAL A 121 21.45 -8.10 19.75
CA VAL A 121 21.08 -9.35 20.42
C VAL A 121 19.82 -9.93 19.79
N PRO A 122 19.61 -11.26 19.85
CA PRO A 122 18.41 -11.89 19.30
C PRO A 122 17.12 -11.37 19.94
N ASP A 123 16.07 -11.24 19.12
CA ASP A 123 14.72 -10.92 19.58
C ASP A 123 14.20 -11.99 20.56
N LEU A 124 13.40 -11.57 21.54
CA LEU A 124 12.71 -12.50 22.44
C LEU A 124 11.39 -12.94 21.80
N PRO A 125 11.19 -14.26 21.57
CA PRO A 125 10.01 -14.75 20.86
C PRO A 125 8.74 -14.57 21.68
N THR A 126 7.61 -14.53 20.99
CA THR A 126 6.26 -14.58 21.61
C THR A 126 6.12 -15.87 22.42
N ARG A 127 5.52 -15.78 23.60
CA ARG A 127 5.15 -16.92 24.47
C ARG A 127 3.73 -16.70 25.01
N PRO A 128 3.05 -17.71 25.59
CA PRO A 128 1.77 -17.48 26.26
C PRO A 128 1.88 -16.30 27.25
N ALA A 129 0.95 -15.34 27.13
CA ALA A 129 0.91 -14.07 27.87
C ALA A 129 2.07 -13.08 27.65
N LEU A 130 3.02 -13.36 26.74
CA LEU A 130 4.15 -12.46 26.44
C LEU A 130 4.24 -12.16 24.95
N ILE A 131 4.20 -10.87 24.61
CA ILE A 131 4.44 -10.40 23.24
C ILE A 131 5.93 -10.54 22.86
N ARG A 132 6.21 -10.71 21.56
CA ARG A 132 7.58 -10.61 21.02
C ARG A 132 8.20 -9.27 21.45
N LYS A 133 9.46 -9.31 21.88
CA LYS A 133 10.25 -8.11 22.15
C LYS A 133 11.37 -8.02 21.13
N ARG A 134 11.51 -6.86 20.49
CA ARG A 134 12.54 -6.60 19.49
C ARG A 134 13.63 -5.74 20.09
N GLU A 135 14.88 -6.10 19.80
CA GLU A 135 16.02 -5.30 20.25
C GLU A 135 15.99 -3.93 19.57
N PHE A 136 16.17 -2.88 20.39
CA PHE A 136 16.15 -1.50 19.93
C PHE A 136 17.41 -1.16 19.13
N HIS A 137 18.58 -1.58 19.60
CA HIS A 137 19.83 -1.31 18.90
C HIS A 137 20.02 -2.20 17.67
N TYR A 138 20.50 -1.58 16.58
CA TYR A 138 20.78 -2.28 15.34
C TYR A 138 22.05 -1.75 14.66
N ARG A 139 22.67 -2.61 13.85
CA ARG A 139 23.74 -2.25 12.92
C ARG A 139 23.17 -2.19 11.51
N ARG A 140 23.62 -1.22 10.72
CA ARG A 140 23.18 -1.03 9.34
C ARG A 140 24.27 -1.50 8.39
N HIS A 141 23.94 -2.46 7.52
CA HIS A 141 24.87 -3.05 6.55
C HIS A 141 24.69 -2.51 5.12
N GLY A 142 23.81 -1.52 4.95
CA GLY A 142 23.49 -0.89 3.67
C GLY A 142 22.09 -1.24 3.18
N THR A 143 21.85 -0.97 1.90
CA THR A 143 20.54 -1.16 1.27
C THR A 143 20.64 -1.92 -0.03
N LEU A 144 19.54 -2.59 -0.38
CA LEU A 144 19.32 -3.20 -1.69
C LEU A 144 18.02 -2.66 -2.31
N THR A 145 17.94 -2.80 -3.63
CA THR A 145 16.72 -2.66 -4.40
C THR A 145 16.37 -4.01 -4.98
N LEU A 146 15.09 -4.40 -4.89
CA LEU A 146 14.57 -5.55 -5.61
C LEU A 146 13.79 -5.05 -6.83
N PHE A 147 14.25 -5.42 -8.02
CA PHE A 147 13.42 -5.37 -9.22
C PHE A 147 12.54 -6.62 -9.22
N GLY A 148 11.23 -6.45 -9.28
CA GLY A 148 10.29 -7.56 -9.27
C GLY A 148 9.41 -7.58 -10.50
N SER A 149 8.99 -8.79 -10.89
CA SER A 149 7.98 -9.06 -11.91
C SER A 149 6.92 -9.98 -11.32
N PHE A 150 5.67 -9.56 -11.32
CA PHE A 150 4.53 -10.35 -10.86
C PHE A 150 3.67 -10.77 -12.06
N GLU A 151 3.54 -12.06 -12.31
CA GLU A 151 2.68 -12.61 -13.36
C GLU A 151 1.22 -12.58 -12.91
N VAL A 152 0.38 -11.83 -13.62
CA VAL A 152 -1.02 -11.58 -13.21
C VAL A 152 -1.86 -12.86 -13.20
N ALA A 153 -1.64 -13.75 -14.17
CA ALA A 153 -2.45 -14.95 -14.38
C ALA A 153 -2.14 -16.10 -13.40
N THR A 154 -0.97 -16.09 -12.76
CA THR A 154 -0.53 -17.16 -11.85
C THR A 154 -0.23 -16.66 -10.44
N GLY A 155 0.05 -15.37 -10.28
CA GLY A 155 0.55 -14.77 -9.05
C GLY A 155 2.01 -15.09 -8.73
N LYS A 156 2.75 -15.71 -9.67
CA LYS A 156 4.18 -15.99 -9.51
C LYS A 156 5.00 -14.71 -9.60
N VAL A 157 6.13 -14.70 -8.91
CA VAL A 157 7.06 -13.58 -8.88
C VAL A 157 8.44 -14.03 -9.33
N LEU A 158 9.06 -13.23 -10.18
CA LEU A 158 10.49 -13.28 -10.46
C LEU A 158 11.12 -11.99 -9.96
N GLY A 159 12.36 -12.04 -9.50
CA GLY A 159 13.01 -10.84 -8.99
C GLY A 159 14.52 -10.90 -9.03
N LEU A 160 15.13 -9.72 -8.97
CA LEU A 160 16.56 -9.54 -9.02
C LEU A 160 16.98 -8.41 -8.10
N CYS A 161 17.90 -8.70 -7.17
CA CYS A 161 18.43 -7.68 -6.28
C CYS A 161 19.60 -6.93 -6.90
N ARG A 162 19.66 -5.62 -6.69
CA ARG A 162 20.76 -4.73 -7.07
C ARG A 162 21.02 -3.70 -6.00
N GLN A 163 22.23 -3.15 -5.97
CA GLN A 163 22.59 -2.09 -5.02
C GLN A 163 22.04 -0.72 -5.44
N ARG A 164 21.68 -0.55 -6.72
CA ARG A 164 21.22 0.70 -7.33
C ARG A 164 19.98 0.43 -8.18
N HIS A 165 19.25 1.49 -8.53
CA HIS A 165 17.99 1.45 -9.25
C HIS A 165 17.96 2.44 -10.43
N ARG A 166 19.01 2.46 -11.24
CA ARG A 166 19.08 3.35 -12.41
C ARG A 166 18.56 2.60 -13.64
N SER A 167 18.41 3.33 -14.75
CA SER A 167 17.98 2.73 -16.03
C SER A 167 18.88 1.57 -16.49
N GLN A 168 20.18 1.60 -16.16
CA GLN A 168 21.10 0.49 -16.44
C GLN A 168 20.70 -0.79 -15.67
N GLU A 169 20.45 -0.68 -14.37
CA GLU A 169 20.03 -1.84 -13.56
C GLU A 169 18.64 -2.35 -13.96
N PHE A 170 17.73 -1.45 -14.38
CA PHE A 170 16.45 -1.84 -14.97
C PHE A 170 16.64 -2.65 -16.26
N LEU A 171 17.52 -2.22 -17.16
CA LEU A 171 17.84 -2.97 -18.38
C LEU A 171 18.53 -4.30 -18.08
N GLU A 172 19.42 -4.36 -17.09
CA GLU A 172 19.98 -5.63 -16.62
C GLU A 172 18.88 -6.60 -16.16
N PHE A 173 17.90 -6.09 -15.42
CA PHE A 173 16.75 -6.88 -14.99
C PHE A 173 15.91 -7.35 -16.19
N MET A 174 15.61 -6.48 -17.16
CA MET A 174 14.85 -6.87 -18.35
C MET A 174 15.57 -7.91 -19.21
N ASN A 175 16.88 -7.74 -19.43
CA ASN A 175 17.71 -8.69 -20.16
C ASN A 175 17.84 -10.04 -19.44
N TRP A 176 17.73 -10.04 -18.10
CA TRP A 176 17.66 -11.26 -17.31
C TRP A 176 16.27 -11.89 -17.35
N LEU A 177 15.20 -11.09 -17.26
CA LEU A 177 13.81 -11.54 -17.15
C LEU A 177 13.27 -12.10 -18.46
N VAL A 178 13.34 -11.36 -19.56
CA VAL A 178 12.66 -11.71 -20.82
C VAL A 178 13.05 -13.10 -21.35
N PRO A 179 14.33 -13.53 -21.33
CA PRO A 179 14.71 -14.87 -21.77
C PRO A 179 14.13 -16.02 -20.93
N GLN A 180 13.65 -15.75 -19.71
CA GLN A 180 13.03 -16.75 -18.84
C GLN A 180 11.51 -16.88 -19.07
N LEU A 181 10.92 -15.99 -19.87
CA LEU A 181 9.49 -15.97 -20.17
C LEU A 181 9.20 -16.73 -21.48
N PRO A 182 7.97 -17.21 -21.68
CA PRO A 182 7.58 -17.85 -22.94
C PRO A 182 7.88 -16.97 -24.16
N ASP A 183 8.21 -17.61 -25.28
CA ASP A 183 8.62 -16.98 -26.54
C ASP A 183 7.63 -17.10 -27.69
N ASP A 184 6.48 -17.69 -27.43
CA ASP A 184 5.38 -17.92 -28.37
C ASP A 184 4.38 -16.75 -28.44
N GLN A 185 4.47 -15.77 -27.53
CA GLN A 185 3.47 -14.72 -27.36
C GLN A 185 4.08 -13.34 -27.03
N GLU A 186 3.27 -12.29 -27.24
CA GLU A 186 3.57 -10.94 -26.78
C GLU A 186 3.58 -10.87 -25.25
N LEU A 187 4.56 -10.15 -24.71
CA LEU A 187 4.77 -9.91 -23.30
C LEU A 187 4.32 -8.49 -22.95
N HIS A 188 3.31 -8.39 -22.11
CA HIS A 188 2.75 -7.11 -21.67
C HIS A 188 3.24 -6.79 -20.25
N PHE A 189 4.03 -5.74 -20.11
CA PHE A 189 4.53 -5.28 -18.82
C PHE A 189 3.80 -4.02 -18.38
N VAL A 190 3.09 -4.09 -17.26
CA VAL A 190 2.51 -2.94 -16.58
C VAL A 190 3.53 -2.39 -15.59
N LEU A 191 3.85 -1.11 -15.67
CA LEU A 191 4.86 -0.45 -14.84
C LEU A 191 4.52 1.01 -14.61
N ASP A 192 5.18 1.63 -13.63
CA ASP A 192 4.97 3.04 -13.34
C ASP A 192 5.60 3.95 -14.40
N ASN A 193 5.20 5.22 -14.38
CA ASN A 193 5.63 6.21 -15.36
C ASN A 193 7.04 6.79 -15.10
N TYR A 194 7.88 6.10 -14.33
CA TYR A 194 9.17 6.61 -13.88
C TYR A 194 10.16 6.85 -15.03
N ALA A 195 10.99 7.87 -14.90
CA ALA A 195 11.85 8.35 -15.98
C ALA A 195 12.91 7.32 -16.41
N THR A 196 13.33 6.42 -15.52
CA THR A 196 14.29 5.34 -15.83
C THR A 196 13.74 4.33 -16.84
N HIS A 197 12.42 4.20 -16.94
CA HIS A 197 11.71 3.32 -17.89
C HIS A 197 11.56 3.92 -19.29
N LYS A 198 12.00 5.17 -19.49
CA LYS A 198 11.78 5.94 -20.73
C LYS A 198 13.06 6.49 -21.33
N THR A 199 14.21 5.94 -20.93
CA THR A 199 15.48 6.36 -21.50
C THR A 199 15.61 5.85 -22.93
N LYS A 200 16.51 6.49 -23.71
CA LYS A 200 16.81 6.05 -25.07
C LYS A 200 17.21 4.57 -25.13
N ALA A 201 17.99 4.10 -24.15
CA ALA A 201 18.43 2.70 -24.08
C ALA A 201 17.25 1.74 -23.82
N VAL A 202 16.23 2.16 -23.08
CA VAL A 202 14.99 1.37 -22.92
C VAL A 202 14.19 1.34 -24.22
N GLN A 203 14.11 2.46 -24.95
CA GLN A 203 13.48 2.46 -26.27
C GLN A 203 14.22 1.54 -27.25
N GLU A 204 15.55 1.62 -27.31
CA GLU A 204 16.39 0.74 -28.14
C GLU A 204 16.20 -0.75 -27.77
N PHE A 205 16.02 -1.06 -26.47
CA PHE A 205 15.67 -2.40 -26.01
C PHE A 205 14.31 -2.85 -26.54
N LEU A 206 13.27 -2.00 -26.48
CA LEU A 206 11.93 -2.34 -26.98
C LEU A 206 11.92 -2.53 -28.49
N ASP A 207 12.58 -1.63 -29.24
CA ASP A 207 12.69 -1.70 -30.69
C ASP A 207 13.40 -2.99 -31.12
N GLY A 208 14.42 -3.43 -30.37
CA GLY A 208 15.13 -4.69 -30.61
C GLY A 208 14.34 -5.97 -30.34
N HIS A 209 13.14 -5.87 -29.76
CA HIS A 209 12.24 -7.01 -29.52
C HIS A 209 11.07 -7.06 -30.51
N ASP A 210 11.08 -6.26 -31.60
CA ASP A 210 10.14 -6.32 -32.72
C ASP A 210 8.65 -6.40 -32.30
N GLY A 211 8.27 -5.64 -31.26
CA GLY A 211 6.89 -5.59 -30.75
C GLY A 211 6.50 -6.75 -29.81
N ARG A 212 7.37 -7.73 -29.60
CA ARG A 212 7.15 -8.82 -28.62
C ARG A 212 7.05 -8.29 -27.20
N VAL A 213 7.84 -7.27 -26.84
CA VAL A 213 7.81 -6.66 -25.50
C VAL A 213 7.06 -5.34 -25.54
N GLN A 214 5.98 -5.22 -24.77
CA GLN A 214 5.12 -4.04 -24.74
C GLN A 214 4.99 -3.48 -23.33
N PHE A 215 5.25 -2.17 -23.18
CA PHE A 215 5.16 -1.46 -21.91
C PHE A 215 3.84 -0.67 -21.80
N HIS A 216 3.16 -0.84 -20.67
CA HIS A 216 1.88 -0.24 -20.33
C HIS A 216 2.03 0.58 -19.05
N PHE A 217 2.07 1.90 -19.19
CA PHE A 217 2.36 2.78 -18.07
C PHE A 217 1.11 3.10 -17.26
N THR A 218 1.17 2.93 -15.93
CA THR A 218 0.11 3.39 -15.04
C THR A 218 -0.07 4.90 -15.15
N PRO A 219 -1.31 5.43 -15.01
CA PRO A 219 -1.54 6.87 -14.90
C PRO A 219 -0.69 7.52 -13.80
N THR A 220 -0.47 8.83 -13.94
CA THR A 220 0.31 9.57 -12.94
C THR A 220 -0.36 9.48 -11.56
N HIS A 221 0.46 9.16 -10.56
CA HIS A 221 0.06 8.87 -9.17
C HIS A 221 -0.85 7.65 -8.97
N ALA A 222 -0.93 6.72 -9.94
CA ALA A 222 -1.78 5.53 -9.84
C ALA A 222 -0.99 4.22 -9.63
N SER A 223 0.08 4.23 -8.82
CA SER A 223 0.87 3.01 -8.52
C SER A 223 0.04 1.91 -7.86
N TRP A 224 -1.07 2.25 -7.21
CA TRP A 224 -2.04 1.30 -6.68
C TRP A 224 -2.69 0.39 -7.75
N LEU A 225 -2.64 0.77 -9.04
CA LEU A 225 -3.03 -0.09 -10.16
C LEU A 225 -2.02 -1.22 -10.41
N ASN A 226 -0.75 -1.01 -10.07
CA ASN A 226 0.32 -1.96 -10.31
C ASN A 226 0.28 -3.10 -9.27
N GLN A 227 -0.17 -4.29 -9.68
CA GLN A 227 -0.45 -5.38 -8.72
C GLN A 227 0.77 -5.87 -7.94
N ILE A 228 1.98 -5.68 -8.46
CA ILE A 228 3.21 -6.06 -7.76
C ILE A 228 3.39 -5.30 -6.43
N GLU A 229 2.84 -4.08 -6.31
CA GLU A 229 2.87 -3.31 -5.06
C GLU A 229 2.16 -4.05 -3.92
N LEU A 230 1.12 -4.82 -4.22
CA LEU A 230 0.45 -5.70 -3.24
C LEU A 230 1.40 -6.80 -2.75
N TRP A 231 2.19 -7.37 -3.66
CA TRP A 231 3.20 -8.37 -3.32
C TRP A 231 4.35 -7.78 -2.51
N PHE A 232 4.87 -6.60 -2.87
CA PHE A 232 5.86 -5.87 -2.08
C PHE A 232 5.37 -5.51 -0.67
N SER A 233 4.09 -5.22 -0.54
CA SER A 233 3.44 -5.03 0.76
C SER A 233 3.52 -6.30 1.62
N THR A 234 3.31 -7.47 1.00
CA THR A 234 3.42 -8.78 1.67
C THR A 234 4.87 -9.12 2.04
N LEU A 235 5.82 -8.93 1.11
CA LEU A 235 7.27 -9.04 1.38
C LEU A 235 7.67 -8.16 2.57
N THR A 236 7.23 -6.90 2.57
CA THR A 236 7.57 -5.96 3.65
C THR A 236 7.05 -6.44 5.00
N ARG A 237 5.78 -6.86 5.08
CA ARG A 237 5.17 -7.30 6.34
C ARG A 237 5.77 -8.61 6.87
N ARG A 238 6.00 -9.59 5.99
CA ARG A 238 6.39 -10.95 6.38
C ARG A 238 7.90 -11.11 6.55
N VAL A 239 8.69 -10.38 5.78
CA VAL A 239 10.15 -10.54 5.73
C VAL A 239 10.86 -9.29 6.28
N LEU A 240 10.63 -8.12 5.68
CA LEU A 240 11.49 -6.96 5.93
C LEU A 240 11.25 -6.30 7.30
N HIS A 241 10.00 -6.20 7.74
CA HIS A 241 9.64 -5.48 8.97
C HIS A 241 10.26 -6.11 10.23
N LEU A 242 10.27 -7.45 10.29
CA LEU A 242 10.82 -8.21 11.42
C LEU A 242 12.15 -8.91 11.10
N GLY A 243 12.68 -8.75 9.88
CA GLY A 243 13.94 -9.34 9.46
C GLY A 243 15.13 -8.88 10.29
N ASP A 244 16.13 -9.76 10.36
CA ASP A 244 17.40 -9.56 11.07
C ASP A 244 18.52 -10.03 10.13
N PHE A 245 19.21 -9.06 9.52
CA PHE A 245 20.09 -9.28 8.38
C PHE A 245 21.52 -8.83 8.69
N ALA A 246 22.40 -9.79 8.94
CA ALA A 246 23.82 -9.58 9.21
C ALA A 246 24.65 -9.02 8.03
N SER A 247 24.10 -9.00 6.81
CA SER A 247 24.75 -8.40 5.64
C SER A 247 23.74 -8.13 4.52
N ARG A 248 24.20 -7.47 3.42
CA ARG A 248 23.38 -7.29 2.21
C ARG A 248 23.11 -8.62 1.52
N GLU A 249 24.10 -9.50 1.48
CA GLU A 249 24.01 -10.83 0.87
C GLU A 249 23.02 -11.72 1.64
N HIS A 250 22.98 -11.60 2.98
CA HIS A 250 21.95 -12.26 3.77
C HIS A 250 20.55 -11.70 3.44
N LEU A 251 20.38 -10.37 3.34
CA LEU A 251 19.12 -9.78 2.93
C LEU A 251 18.68 -10.28 1.54
N GLU A 252 19.59 -10.26 0.56
CA GLU A 252 19.33 -10.74 -0.80
C GLU A 252 18.87 -12.20 -0.80
N ARG A 253 19.65 -13.11 -0.17
CA ARG A 253 19.29 -14.52 -0.09
C ARG A 253 17.92 -14.72 0.55
N THR A 254 17.62 -14.05 1.66
CA THR A 254 16.32 -14.19 2.33
C THR A 254 15.17 -13.68 1.47
N VAL A 255 15.37 -12.62 0.67
CA VAL A 255 14.37 -12.14 -0.29
C VAL A 255 14.14 -13.15 -1.41
N MET A 256 15.22 -13.74 -1.96
CA MET A 256 15.13 -14.76 -3.01
C MET A 256 14.46 -16.04 -2.49
N ASP A 257 14.84 -16.52 -1.30
CA ASP A 257 14.21 -17.67 -0.63
C ASP A 257 12.71 -17.42 -0.39
N PHE A 258 12.32 -16.18 -0.09
CA PHE A 258 10.92 -15.81 0.07
C PHE A 258 10.15 -15.79 -1.26
N ILE A 259 10.78 -15.37 -2.36
CA ILE A 259 10.19 -15.47 -3.70
C ILE A 259 9.92 -16.94 -4.03
N ASP A 260 10.88 -17.83 -3.80
CA ASP A 260 10.72 -19.27 -4.03
C ASP A 260 9.60 -19.86 -3.17
N TYR A 261 9.59 -19.52 -1.87
CA TYR A 261 8.53 -19.91 -0.95
C TYR A 261 7.15 -19.42 -1.43
N HIS A 262 7.04 -18.16 -1.83
CA HIS A 262 5.79 -17.58 -2.34
C HIS A 262 5.33 -18.31 -3.59
N ASN A 263 6.22 -18.52 -4.56
CA ASN A 263 5.92 -19.23 -5.81
C ASN A 263 5.46 -20.67 -5.59
N GLN A 264 5.98 -21.33 -4.56
CA GLN A 264 5.64 -22.71 -4.23
C GLN A 264 4.31 -22.83 -3.45
N HIS A 265 4.01 -21.87 -2.57
CA HIS A 265 2.96 -22.05 -1.56
C HIS A 265 1.81 -21.03 -1.64
N ASP A 266 2.08 -19.81 -2.08
CA ASP A 266 1.17 -18.67 -1.95
C ASP A 266 0.76 -18.06 -3.31
N ALA A 267 1.44 -18.42 -4.40
CA ALA A 267 1.20 -17.88 -5.74
C ALA A 267 -0.20 -18.23 -6.24
N GLN A 268 -1.00 -17.17 -6.42
CA GLN A 268 -2.33 -17.21 -6.99
C GLN A 268 -2.67 -15.82 -7.53
N PRO A 269 -3.54 -15.73 -8.56
CA PRO A 269 -4.02 -14.44 -9.06
C PRO A 269 -4.66 -13.62 -7.95
N TYR A 270 -4.37 -12.32 -7.92
CA TYR A 270 -5.07 -11.45 -7.00
C TYR A 270 -6.51 -11.24 -7.44
N ARG A 271 -7.43 -11.35 -6.47
CA ARG A 271 -8.83 -11.00 -6.68
C ARG A 271 -8.96 -9.48 -6.75
N TRP A 272 -8.97 -8.95 -7.97
CA TRP A 272 -9.19 -7.53 -8.21
C TRP A 272 -10.64 -7.14 -7.89
N THR A 273 -10.84 -6.22 -6.94
CA THR A 273 -12.18 -5.77 -6.52
C THR A 273 -12.53 -4.37 -7.02
N TYR A 274 -11.63 -3.72 -7.75
CA TYR A 274 -11.84 -2.35 -8.22
C TYR A 274 -12.68 -2.36 -9.52
N THR A 275 -13.76 -1.58 -9.52
CA THR A 275 -14.79 -1.58 -10.57
C THR A 275 -14.67 -0.42 -11.56
N GLY A 276 -13.60 0.38 -11.50
CA GLY A 276 -13.36 1.44 -12.49
C GLY A 276 -14.12 2.75 -12.28
N GLN A 277 -14.90 2.88 -11.21
CA GLN A 277 -15.65 4.12 -10.92
C GLN A 277 -14.95 4.92 -9.82
N PRO A 278 -14.18 5.98 -10.14
CA PRO A 278 -13.76 6.95 -9.14
C PRO A 278 -15.01 7.61 -8.53
N ARG A 279 -14.96 7.95 -7.24
CA ARG A 279 -16.03 8.76 -6.63
C ARG A 279 -16.02 10.14 -7.27
N GLU A 280 -17.16 10.55 -7.82
CA GLU A 280 -17.42 11.95 -8.17
C GLU A 280 -17.28 12.79 -6.90
N VAL A 281 -16.53 13.89 -6.99
CA VAL A 281 -16.35 14.87 -5.90
C VAL A 281 -17.26 16.06 -6.15
#